data_AF-A0A0W0ZPZ8-F1
#
_entry.id   AF-A0A0W0ZPZ8-F1
#
_cell.length_a   1.000
_cell.length_b   1.000
_cell.length_c   1.000
_cell.angle_alpha   90.00
_cell.angle_beta   90.00
_cell.angle_gamma   90.00
#
_symmetry.space_group_name_H-M   'P 1'
#
loop_
_entity.id
_entity.type
_entity.pdbx_description
1 polymer ?
#
loop_
_entity_poly.entity_id
_entity_poly.type
_entity_poly.pdbx_seq_one_letter_code
_entity_poly.pdbx_strand_id
1 'polypeptide(L)'
;MTFSSKLKADYVEMINGELDSIPVAHIEEFILIAQELQKLITSSFILVLNGIFHSPMKSTLTEAAQEQIAYVRYCYNTPKDFVKNAKDYTEYQQILAERITAKITEFQTFTTKEKNAYIEFQREQGIIKCRTFQS
;
A
#
# COMPACT_ATOMS: atom_id res chain seq x y z
N MET A 1 0.73 -3.61 26.30
CA MET A 1 0.90 -5.07 26.26
C MET A 1 1.30 -5.36 24.84
N THR A 2 2.15 -6.36 24.60
CA THR A 2 2.49 -6.75 23.23
C THR A 2 1.35 -7.60 22.67
N PHE A 3 1.05 -7.49 21.37
CA PHE A 3 0.08 -8.39 20.75
C PHE A 3 0.49 -9.84 20.94
N SER A 4 -0.51 -10.72 21.08
CA SER A 4 -0.29 -12.16 20.95
C SER A 4 0.25 -12.46 19.55
N SER A 5 1.17 -13.43 19.45
CA SER A 5 1.74 -13.86 18.17
C SER A 5 0.68 -14.22 17.13
N LYS A 6 -0.47 -14.78 17.58
CA LYS A 6 -1.60 -15.08 16.70
C LYS A 6 -2.25 -13.81 16.15
N LEU A 7 -2.57 -12.86 17.01
CA LEU A 7 -3.20 -11.61 16.62
C LEU A 7 -2.30 -10.77 15.70
N LYS A 8 -0.99 -10.79 15.95
CA LYS A 8 0.01 -10.18 15.06
C LYS A 8 0.01 -10.84 13.68
N ALA A 9 -0.07 -12.17 13.61
CA ALA A 9 -0.14 -12.89 12.34
C ALA A 9 -1.43 -12.55 11.56
N ASP A 10 -2.57 -12.51 12.25
CA ASP A 10 -3.87 -12.16 11.64
C ASP A 10 -3.83 -10.74 11.03
N TYR A 11 -3.25 -9.76 11.74
CA TYR A 11 -3.08 -8.40 11.20
C TYR A 11 -2.11 -8.34 10.02
N VAL A 12 -1.01 -9.09 10.08
CA VAL A 12 -0.05 -9.18 8.99
C VAL A 12 -0.70 -9.74 7.72
N GLU A 13 -1.47 -10.81 7.84
CA GLU A 13 -2.15 -11.45 6.71
C GLU A 13 -3.15 -10.48 6.07
N MET A 14 -3.98 -9.83 6.90
CA MET A 14 -4.93 -8.81 6.43
C MET A 14 -4.21 -7.67 5.69
N ILE A 15 -3.17 -7.07 6.30
CA ILE A 15 -2.44 -5.94 5.70
C ILE A 15 -1.74 -6.36 4.40
N ASN A 16 -1.13 -7.54 4.36
CA ASN A 16 -0.51 -8.04 3.14
C ASN A 16 -1.54 -8.24 2.02
N GLY A 17 -2.71 -8.80 2.33
CA GLY A 17 -3.80 -8.94 1.35
C GLY A 17 -4.20 -7.60 0.74
N GLU A 18 -4.31 -6.55 1.55
CA GLU A 18 -4.64 -5.20 1.07
C GLU A 18 -3.51 -4.57 0.26
N LEU A 19 -2.25 -4.80 0.62
CA LEU A 19 -1.08 -4.29 -0.11
C LEU A 19 -0.83 -5.03 -1.43
N ASP A 20 -1.10 -6.34 -1.47
CA ASP A 20 -0.98 -7.17 -2.67
C ASP A 20 -2.09 -6.88 -3.69
N SER A 21 -3.21 -6.37 -3.21
CA SER A 21 -4.37 -5.98 -4.03
C SER A 21 -4.23 -4.61 -4.69
N ILE A 22 -3.15 -3.86 -4.46
CA ILE A 22 -2.93 -2.55 -5.10
C ILE A 22 -2.78 -2.77 -6.62
N PRO A 23 -3.74 -2.33 -7.45
CA PRO A 23 -3.69 -2.57 -8.88
C PRO A 23 -2.56 -1.78 -9.53
N VAL A 24 -1.83 -2.43 -10.43
CA VAL A 24 -0.74 -1.85 -11.20
C VAL A 24 -0.94 -2.17 -12.67
N ALA A 25 -1.37 -1.20 -13.47
CA ALA A 25 -1.61 -1.41 -14.90
C ALA A 25 -0.34 -1.28 -15.72
N HIS A 26 0.60 -0.43 -15.28
CA HIS A 26 1.81 -0.09 -16.01
C HIS A 26 3.07 -0.20 -15.15
N ILE A 27 4.21 -0.48 -15.80
CA ILE A 27 5.50 -0.66 -15.11
C ILE A 27 5.94 0.64 -14.42
N GLU A 28 5.59 1.79 -14.98
CA GLU A 28 5.89 3.11 -14.42
C GLU A 28 5.13 3.37 -13.11
N GLU A 29 3.97 2.74 -12.92
CA GLU A 29 3.15 2.91 -11.71
C GLU A 29 3.81 2.28 -10.47
N PHE A 30 4.65 1.25 -10.62
CA PHE A 30 5.36 0.63 -9.47
C PHE A 30 6.16 1.65 -8.67
N ILE A 31 6.86 2.57 -9.36
CA ILE A 31 7.68 3.59 -8.71
C ILE A 31 6.78 4.63 -8.03
N LEU A 32 5.69 5.05 -8.71
CA LEU A 32 4.77 6.05 -8.19
C LEU A 32 4.00 5.54 -6.97
N ILE A 33 3.53 4.29 -7.00
CA ILE A 33 2.85 3.63 -5.88
C ILE A 33 3.82 3.49 -4.70
N ALA A 34 5.05 3.06 -4.95
CA ALA A 34 6.07 2.99 -3.90
C ALA A 34 6.32 4.36 -3.25
N GLN A 35 6.35 5.44 -4.03
CA GLN A 35 6.49 6.81 -3.52
C GLN A 35 5.29 7.26 -2.69
N GLU A 36 4.06 7.00 -3.14
CA GLU A 36 2.85 7.32 -2.38
C GLU A 36 2.76 6.53 -1.07
N LEU A 37 3.04 5.23 -1.10
CA LEU A 37 3.13 4.40 0.10
C LEU A 37 4.23 4.89 1.05
N GLN A 38 5.37 5.30 0.52
CA GLN A 38 6.46 5.86 1.34
C GLN A 38 6.01 7.13 2.06
N LYS A 39 5.27 8.03 1.39
CA LYS A 39 4.71 9.23 2.02
C LYS A 39 3.80 8.90 3.20
N LEU A 40 3.07 7.79 3.19
CA LEU A 40 2.20 7.39 4.31
C LEU A 40 2.99 7.12 5.58
N ILE A 41 4.13 6.42 5.46
CA ILE A 41 4.96 6.04 6.61
C ILE A 41 5.97 7.13 7.00
N THR A 42 6.42 7.95 6.04
CA THR A 42 7.36 9.06 6.32
C THR A 42 6.65 10.33 6.77
N SER A 43 5.41 10.60 6.37
CA SER A 43 4.66 11.78 6.83
C SER A 43 4.41 11.75 8.34
N SER A 44 4.29 10.56 8.93
CA SER A 44 4.24 10.37 10.38
C SER A 44 5.57 10.64 11.09
N PHE A 45 6.70 10.61 10.36
CA PHE A 45 8.06 10.84 10.87
C PHE A 45 8.69 12.18 10.44
N ILE A 46 8.13 12.86 9.44
CA ILE A 46 8.64 14.13 8.90
C ILE A 46 7.51 15.17 8.95
N LEU A 47 7.20 15.63 10.15
CA LEU A 47 6.57 16.95 10.35
C LEU A 47 7.63 18.06 10.57
N VAL A 48 8.92 17.79 10.29
CA VAL A 48 10.02 18.75 10.56
C VAL A 48 10.88 19.11 9.35
N LEU A 49 10.80 18.43 8.21
CA LEU A 49 11.62 18.81 7.04
C LEU A 49 10.77 19.07 5.79
N ASN A 50 10.57 20.37 5.55
CA ASN A 50 10.29 21.01 4.26
C ASN A 50 8.83 20.94 3.76
N GLY A 51 7.99 21.83 4.29
CA GLY A 51 7.50 23.05 3.64
C GLY A 51 7.13 23.11 2.14
N ILE A 52 7.10 22.01 1.38
CA ILE A 52 6.76 22.03 -0.05
C ILE A 52 6.06 20.72 -0.45
N PHE A 53 4.79 20.49 -0.09
CA PHE A 53 4.03 19.37 -0.68
C PHE A 53 2.54 19.68 -0.86
N HIS A 54 2.25 20.69 -1.67
CA HIS A 54 0.95 20.80 -2.33
C HIS A 54 1.20 21.07 -3.82
N SER A 55 1.51 20.00 -4.57
CA SER A 55 1.22 19.97 -6.00
C SER A 55 0.26 18.81 -6.22
N PRO A 56 -0.92 19.03 -6.84
CA PRO A 56 -1.75 17.94 -7.32
C PRO A 56 -0.98 17.33 -8.49
N MET A 57 -0.08 16.40 -8.19
CA MET A 57 0.56 15.60 -9.21
C MET A 57 -0.60 14.87 -9.88
N LYS A 58 -0.92 15.29 -11.10
CA LYS A 58 -1.88 14.64 -12.00
C LYS A 58 -1.37 13.21 -12.14
N SER A 59 -1.79 12.34 -11.22
CA SER A 59 -1.10 11.08 -11.07
C SER A 59 -1.46 10.24 -12.27
N THR A 60 -0.44 9.75 -12.96
CA THR A 60 -0.59 8.65 -13.91
C THR A 60 -1.02 7.34 -13.23
N LEU A 61 -1.23 7.34 -11.91
CA LEU A 61 -1.91 6.24 -11.21
C LEU A 61 -3.35 6.10 -11.68
N THR A 62 -3.75 4.86 -11.89
CA THR A 62 -5.16 4.49 -12.03
C THR A 62 -5.99 4.86 -10.79
N GLU A 63 -7.27 5.17 -10.99
CA GLU A 63 -8.23 5.47 -9.92
C GLU A 63 -8.27 4.35 -8.87
N ALA A 64 -8.27 3.09 -9.32
CA ALA A 64 -8.27 1.94 -8.43
C ALA A 64 -7.00 1.86 -7.56
N ALA A 65 -5.83 2.25 -8.08
CA ALA A 65 -4.60 2.30 -7.30
C ALA A 65 -4.66 3.41 -6.24
N GLN A 66 -5.23 4.57 -6.60
CA GLN A 66 -5.44 5.67 -5.66
C GLN A 66 -6.40 5.29 -4.53
N GLU A 67 -7.52 4.64 -4.85
CA GLU A 67 -8.51 4.17 -3.88
C GLU A 67 -7.89 3.19 -2.90
N GLN A 68 -7.12 2.22 -3.39
CA GLN A 68 -6.47 1.24 -2.51
C GLN A 68 -5.41 1.89 -1.61
N ILE A 69 -4.61 2.82 -2.14
CA ILE A 69 -3.66 3.59 -1.32
C ILE A 69 -4.39 4.46 -0.28
N ALA A 70 -5.54 5.05 -0.65
CA ALA A 70 -6.36 5.81 0.28
C ALA A 70 -6.95 4.92 1.39
N TYR A 71 -7.31 3.67 1.07
CA TYR A 71 -7.75 2.70 2.07
C TYR A 71 -6.60 2.30 3.01
N VAL A 72 -5.41 1.99 2.49
CA VAL A 72 -4.21 1.73 3.31
C VAL A 72 -3.90 2.92 4.22
N ARG A 73 -4.04 4.15 3.72
CA ARG A 73 -3.92 5.38 4.51
C ARG A 73 -4.97 5.48 5.61
N TYR A 74 -6.21 5.08 5.33
CA TYR A 74 -7.28 5.04 6.33
C TYR A 74 -6.97 4.03 7.44
N CYS A 75 -6.52 2.82 7.09
CA CYS A 75 -6.09 1.80 8.04
C CYS A 75 -4.97 2.31 8.95
N TYR A 76 -3.98 3.02 8.39
CA TYR A 76 -2.88 3.58 9.17
C TYR A 76 -3.31 4.70 10.14
N ASN A 77 -4.16 5.62 9.67
CA ASN A 77 -4.55 6.81 10.45
C ASN A 77 -5.70 6.56 11.43
N THR A 78 -6.45 5.46 11.25
CA THR A 78 -7.65 5.17 12.04
C THR A 78 -7.56 3.82 12.75
N PRO A 79 -6.50 3.55 13.56
CA PRO A 79 -6.28 2.24 14.18
C PRO A 79 -7.41 1.82 15.13
N LYS A 80 -8.20 2.78 15.63
CA LYS A 80 -9.38 2.54 16.47
C LYS A 80 -10.46 1.67 15.82
N ASP A 81 -10.51 1.64 14.50
CA ASP A 81 -11.52 0.86 13.76
C ASP A 81 -11.09 -0.61 13.60
N PHE A 82 -9.80 -0.90 13.83
CA PHE A 82 -9.19 -2.23 13.66
C PHE A 82 -8.71 -2.85 14.98
N VAL A 83 -8.43 -2.01 15.97
CA VAL A 83 -7.90 -2.40 17.27
C VAL A 83 -8.83 -1.86 18.35
N LYS A 84 -9.28 -2.73 19.25
CA LYS A 84 -10.21 -2.33 20.33
C LYS A 84 -9.54 -1.49 21.41
N ASN A 85 -8.25 -1.72 21.67
CA ASN A 85 -7.55 -1.13 22.79
C ASN A 85 -6.55 -0.08 22.32
N ALA A 86 -6.71 1.16 22.79
CA ALA A 86 -5.86 2.29 22.42
C ALA A 86 -4.37 2.08 22.73
N LYS A 87 -4.06 1.25 23.73
CA LYS A 87 -2.66 0.93 24.09
C LYS A 87 -1.90 0.17 23.02
N ASP A 88 -2.62 -0.48 22.10
CA ASP A 88 -2.04 -1.35 21.08
C ASP A 88 -2.09 -0.70 19.68
N TYR A 89 -2.56 0.56 19.58
CA TYR A 89 -2.60 1.31 18.31
C TYR A 89 -1.22 1.51 17.72
N THR A 90 -0.25 1.88 18.56
CA THR A 90 1.13 2.09 18.10
C THR A 90 1.74 0.80 17.56
N GLU A 91 1.48 -0.34 18.19
CA GLU A 91 1.99 -1.62 17.72
C GLU A 91 1.34 -2.03 16.39
N TYR A 92 0.04 -1.77 16.22
CA TYR A 92 -0.65 -1.99 14.94
C TYR A 92 -0.08 -1.10 13.83
N GLN A 93 0.12 0.19 14.11
CA GLN A 93 0.74 1.13 13.15
C GLN A 93 2.17 0.74 12.79
N GLN A 94 2.94 0.19 13.74
CA GLN A 94 4.28 -0.35 13.49
C GLN A 94 4.22 -1.54 12.54
N ILE A 95 3.33 -2.51 12.78
CA ILE A 95 3.14 -3.66 11.87
C ILE A 95 2.78 -3.16 10.47
N LEU A 96 1.86 -2.19 10.38
CA LEU A 96 1.43 -1.65 9.08
C LEU A 96 2.58 -0.92 8.38
N ALA A 97 3.39 -0.14 9.10
CA ALA A 97 4.58 0.51 8.56
C ALA A 97 5.64 -0.49 8.07
N GLU A 98 5.89 -1.56 8.83
CA GLU A 98 6.82 -2.64 8.44
C GLU A 98 6.36 -3.30 7.13
N ARG A 99 5.06 -3.59 7.00
CA ARG A 99 4.51 -4.21 5.79
C ARG A 99 4.48 -3.27 4.60
N ILE A 100 4.14 -2.00 4.78
CA ILE A 100 4.29 -0.99 3.72
C ILE A 100 5.75 -0.91 3.25
N THR A 101 6.71 -0.90 4.18
CA THR A 101 8.15 -0.83 3.85
C THR A 101 8.61 -2.06 3.08
N ALA A 102 8.17 -3.25 3.48
CA ALA A 102 8.43 -4.49 2.75
C ALA A 102 7.87 -4.41 1.32
N LYS A 103 6.63 -3.92 1.15
CA LYS A 103 6.00 -3.79 -0.17
C LYS A 103 6.70 -2.79 -1.08
N ILE A 104 7.12 -1.66 -0.53
CA ILE A 104 7.95 -0.66 -1.24
C ILE A 104 9.25 -1.32 -1.73
N THR A 105 9.90 -2.10 -0.85
CA THR A 105 11.15 -2.79 -1.18
C THR A 105 10.93 -3.81 -2.30
N GLU A 106 9.85 -4.60 -2.25
CA GLU A 106 9.46 -5.52 -3.33
C GLU A 106 9.34 -4.77 -4.66
N PHE A 107 8.54 -3.71 -4.71
CA PHE A 107 8.32 -2.94 -5.95
C PHE A 107 9.57 -2.26 -6.50
N GLN A 108 10.49 -1.84 -5.63
CA GLN A 108 11.78 -1.25 -6.02
C GLN A 108 12.78 -2.30 -6.49
N THR A 109 12.75 -3.51 -5.92
CA THR A 109 13.69 -4.60 -6.24
C THR A 109 13.23 -5.46 -7.40
N PHE A 110 11.94 -5.46 -7.75
CA PHE A 110 11.41 -6.21 -8.87
C PHE A 110 12.14 -5.87 -10.18
N THR A 111 12.62 -6.92 -10.81
CA THR A 111 13.07 -6.90 -12.20
C THR A 111 11.89 -6.62 -13.14
N THR A 112 12.17 -6.21 -14.38
CA THR A 112 11.14 -6.01 -15.40
C THR A 112 10.27 -7.27 -15.60
N LYS A 113 10.87 -8.47 -15.49
CA LYS A 113 10.15 -9.73 -15.59
C LYS A 113 9.16 -9.93 -14.44
N GLU A 114 9.57 -9.63 -13.21
CA GLU A 114 8.71 -9.73 -12.02
C GLU A 114 7.60 -8.69 -12.03
N LYS A 115 7.88 -7.47 -12.49
CA LYS A 115 6.85 -6.44 -12.69
C LYS A 115 5.79 -6.89 -13.69
N ASN A 116 6.20 -7.46 -14.82
CA ASN A 116 5.27 -8.01 -15.80
C ASN A 116 4.45 -9.19 -15.26
N ALA A 117 5.10 -10.09 -14.53
CA ALA A 117 4.42 -11.23 -13.90
C ALA A 117 3.38 -10.76 -12.87
N TYR A 118 3.67 -9.70 -12.12
CA TYR A 118 2.72 -9.11 -11.17
C TYR A 118 1.51 -8.49 -11.89
N ILE A 119 1.73 -7.71 -12.96
CA ILE A 119 0.64 -7.15 -13.78
C ILE A 119 -0.22 -8.26 -14.38
N GLU A 120 0.41 -9.33 -14.89
CA GLU A 120 -0.28 -10.48 -15.48
C GLU A 120 -1.10 -11.24 -14.42
N PHE A 121 -0.51 -11.51 -13.25
CA PHE A 121 -1.23 -12.10 -12.12
C PHE A 121 -2.46 -11.27 -11.72
N GLN A 122 -2.34 -9.94 -11.66
CA GLN A 122 -3.48 -9.07 -11.34
C GLN A 122 -4.56 -9.07 -12.41
N ARG A 123 -4.19 -9.26 -13.68
CA ARG A 123 -5.13 -9.45 -14.77
C ARG A 123 -5.86 -10.79 -14.64
N GLU A 124 -5.16 -11.86 -14.29
CA GLU A 124 -5.75 -13.19 -14.06
C GLU A 124 -6.72 -13.20 -12.88
N GLN A 125 -6.39 -12.47 -11.81
CA GLN A 125 -7.26 -12.31 -10.63
C GLN A 125 -8.46 -11.37 -10.87
N GLY A 126 -8.57 -10.75 -12.05
CA GLY A 126 -9.65 -9.81 -12.39
C GLY A 126 -9.57 -8.46 -11.66
N ILE A 127 -8.45 -8.19 -10.97
CA ILE A 127 -8.17 -6.94 -10.25
C ILE A 127 -8.01 -5.79 -11.27
N ILE A 128 -7.41 -6.08 -12.43
CA ILE A 128 -7.30 -5.14 -13.55
C ILE A 128 -8.21 -5.63 -14.68
N LYS A 129 -9.30 -4.88 -14.95
CA LYS A 129 -10.19 -5.19 -16.07
C LYS A 129 -9.51 -4.83 -17.39
N CYS A 130 -9.16 -5.84 -18.19
CA CYS A 130 -8.96 -5.62 -19.62
C CYS A 130 -10.28 -5.19 -20.24
N ARG A 131 -10.33 -4.00 -20.87
CA ARG A 131 -11.33 -3.74 -21.92
C ARG A 131 -11.02 -4.72 -23.05
N THR A 132 -11.68 -5.86 -23.07
CA THR A 132 -11.87 -6.62 -24.31
C THR A 132 -12.69 -5.72 -25.23
N PHE A 133 -12.02 -5.08 -26.19
CA PHE A 133 -12.70 -4.58 -27.38
C PHE A 133 -13.28 -5.81 -28.08
N GLN A 134 -14.59 -6.02 -27.92
CA GLN A 134 -15.34 -6.87 -28.83
C GLN A 134 -15.47 -6.07 -30.13
N SER A 135 -14.74 -6.51 -31.17
CA SER A 135 -14.95 -6.10 -32.56
C SER A 135 -16.26 -6.65 -33.11
#